data_AF-A0A0R1YPU1-F1
#
_entry.id   AF-A0A0R1YPU1-F1
#
_cell.length_a   1.000
_cell.length_b   1.000
_cell.length_c   1.000
_cell.angle_alpha   90.00
_cell.angle_beta   90.00
_cell.angle_gamma   90.00
#
_symmetry.space_group_name_H-M   'P 1'
#
loop_
_entity.id
_entity.type
_entity.pdbx_description
1 polymer ?
#
loop_
_entity_poly.entity_id
_entity_poly.type
_entity_poly.pdbx_seq_one_letter_code
_entity_poly.pdbx_strand_id
1 'polypeptide(L)'
;MIDTVWYLIDQNLTGVVKLGNLINFDILADQDGKAAMMFSQKNNPLKIKFDLPIKYDPSYPASLVVYDDGVNQTVMLPSEVK
;
A
#
# COMPACT_ATOMS: atom_id res chain seq x y z
N MET A 1 4.87 9.96 0.35
CA MET A 1 4.08 8.81 -0.14
C MET A 1 4.73 7.49 0.23
N ILE A 2 6.01 7.29 -0.07
CA ILE A 2 6.73 6.07 0.33
C ILE A 2 6.72 5.89 1.86
N ASP A 3 7.05 6.93 2.63
CA ASP A 3 6.98 6.86 4.10
C ASP A 3 5.57 6.55 4.63
N THR A 4 4.54 6.97 3.90
CA THR A 4 3.14 6.68 4.25
C THR A 4 2.87 5.18 4.15
N VAL A 5 3.45 4.49 3.18
CA VAL A 5 3.32 3.02 3.06
C VAL A 5 3.89 2.34 4.29
N TRP A 6 5.13 2.70 4.69
CA TRP A 6 5.76 2.14 5.90
C TRP A 6 4.96 2.46 7.16
N TYR A 7 4.52 3.70 7.31
CA TYR A 7 3.69 4.12 8.44
C TYR A 7 2.39 3.31 8.55
N LEU A 8 1.68 3.09 7.44
CA LEU A 8 0.45 2.28 7.42
C LEU A 8 0.71 0.81 7.77
N ILE A 9 1.82 0.25 7.29
CA ILE A 9 2.22 -1.12 7.64
C ILE A 9 2.42 -1.22 9.16
N ASP A 10 3.25 -0.34 9.72
CA ASP A 10 3.63 -0.41 11.13
C ASP A 10 2.45 -0.12 12.07
N GLN A 11 1.67 0.92 11.78
CA GLN A 11 0.64 1.41 12.70
C GLN A 11 -0.71 0.73 12.53
N ASN A 12 -1.01 0.17 11.35
CA ASN A 12 -2.35 -0.32 11.04
C ASN A 12 -2.42 -1.78 10.63
N LEU A 13 -1.34 -2.37 10.13
CA LEU A 13 -1.38 -3.73 9.59
C LEU A 13 -0.62 -4.74 10.46
N THR A 14 0.58 -4.39 10.91
CA THR A 14 1.43 -5.25 11.73
C THR A 14 0.72 -5.61 13.04
N GLY A 15 0.62 -6.90 13.34
CA GLY A 15 -0.06 -7.42 14.53
C GLY A 15 -1.60 -7.46 14.42
N VAL A 16 -2.19 -6.87 13.38
CA VAL A 16 -3.65 -6.83 13.15
C VAL A 16 -4.06 -7.82 12.07
N VAL A 17 -3.31 -7.84 10.96
CA VAL A 17 -3.55 -8.76 9.84
C VAL A 17 -2.32 -9.63 9.62
N LYS A 18 -2.55 -10.89 9.22
CA LYS A 18 -1.45 -11.74 8.77
C LYS A 18 -0.98 -11.24 7.39
N LEU A 19 0.20 -10.62 7.34
CA LEU A 19 0.80 -10.14 6.11
C LEU A 19 1.55 -11.28 5.40
N GLY A 20 1.28 -11.43 4.11
CA GLY A 20 2.12 -12.19 3.20
C GLY A 20 3.41 -11.43 2.88
N ASN A 21 4.33 -12.10 2.20
CA ASN A 21 5.59 -11.51 1.77
C ASN A 21 5.44 -10.53 0.59
N LEU A 22 4.27 -10.47 -0.04
CA LEU A 22 3.95 -9.50 -1.09
C LEU A 22 2.56 -8.91 -0.83
N ILE A 23 2.51 -7.61 -0.60
CA ILE A 23 1.28 -6.86 -0.39
C ILE A 23 1.17 -5.70 -1.37
N ASN A 24 -0.05 -5.28 -1.67
CA ASN A 24 -0.36 -4.24 -2.64
C ASN A 24 -1.07 -3.06 -1.99
N PHE A 25 -0.73 -1.86 -2.43
CA PHE A 25 -1.41 -0.62 -2.13
C PHE A 25 -1.83 0.06 -3.45
N ASP A 26 -3.13 0.03 -3.76
CA ASP A 26 -3.66 0.85 -4.85
C ASP A 26 -3.78 2.30 -4.38
N ILE A 27 -3.37 3.26 -5.20
CA ILE A 27 -3.46 4.69 -4.92
C ILE A 27 -4.61 5.26 -5.75
N LEU A 28 -5.58 5.88 -5.10
CA LEU A 28 -6.78 6.40 -5.74
C LEU A 28 -7.17 7.77 -5.16
N ALA A 29 -7.96 8.52 -5.93
CA ALA A 29 -8.66 9.68 -5.40
C ALA A 29 -9.88 9.22 -4.60
N ASP A 30 -10.11 9.81 -3.43
CA ASP A 30 -11.36 9.72 -2.71
C ASP A 30 -12.41 10.69 -3.30
N GLN A 31 -13.60 10.70 -2.69
CA GLN A 31 -14.73 11.53 -3.16
C GLN A 31 -14.45 13.05 -3.03
N ASP A 32 -13.52 13.45 -2.16
CA ASP A 32 -13.15 14.84 -1.91
C ASP A 32 -11.88 15.26 -2.67
N GLY A 33 -11.34 14.38 -3.53
CA GLY A 33 -10.11 14.61 -4.29
C GLY A 33 -8.82 14.48 -3.48
N LYS A 34 -8.89 13.89 -2.28
CA LYS A 34 -7.71 13.50 -1.50
C LYS A 34 -7.21 12.13 -1.94
N ALA A 35 -5.94 11.84 -1.65
CA ALA A 35 -5.40 10.52 -1.92
C ALA A 35 -5.93 9.52 -0.89
N ALA A 36 -6.18 8.30 -1.34
CA ALA A 36 -6.44 7.15 -0.51
C ALA A 36 -5.57 5.97 -0.97
N MET A 37 -5.23 5.10 -0.02
CA MET A 37 -4.51 3.85 -0.27
C MET A 37 -5.40 2.66 0.06
N MET A 38 -5.55 1.73 -0.89
CA MET A 38 -6.26 0.48 -0.67
C MET A 38 -5.28 -0.68 -0.51
N PHE A 39 -5.16 -1.19 0.71
CA PHE A 39 -4.40 -2.40 1.00
C PHE A 39 -5.11 -3.65 0.48
N SER A 40 -4.34 -4.57 -0.11
CA SER A 40 -4.76 -5.94 -0.42
C SER A 40 -3.57 -6.89 -0.50
N GLN A 41 -3.83 -8.20 -0.49
CA GLN A 41 -2.81 -9.22 -0.66
C GLN A 41 -3.38 -10.48 -1.34
N LYS A 42 -2.52 -11.29 -1.96
CA LYS A 42 -2.93 -12.48 -2.70
C LYS A 42 -3.59 -13.51 -1.76
N ASN A 43 -4.63 -14.19 -2.25
CA ASN A 43 -5.37 -15.23 -1.52
C ASN A 43 -6.01 -14.77 -0.19
N ASN A 44 -6.21 -13.46 0.00
CA ASN A 44 -6.92 -12.90 1.14
C ASN A 44 -7.96 -11.88 0.64
N PRO A 45 -9.26 -12.06 0.94
CA PRO A 45 -10.31 -11.13 0.50
C PRO A 45 -10.32 -9.82 1.30
N LEU A 46 -9.60 -9.73 2.42
CA LEU A 46 -9.53 -8.53 3.24
C LEU A 46 -8.92 -7.37 2.45
N LYS A 47 -9.66 -6.26 2.39
CA LYS A 47 -9.20 -4.99 1.85
C LYS A 47 -9.41 -3.89 2.89
N ILE A 48 -8.46 -2.97 3.00
CA ILE A 48 -8.54 -1.85 3.94
C ILE A 48 -8.22 -0.57 3.19
N LYS A 49 -9.13 0.40 3.25
CA LYS A 49 -8.94 1.73 2.67
C LYS A 49 -8.43 2.69 3.74
N PHE A 50 -7.34 3.39 3.43
CA PHE A 50 -6.78 4.44 4.26
C PHE A 50 -6.93 5.78 3.54
N ASP A 51 -7.71 6.68 4.10
CA ASP A 51 -7.85 8.04 3.59
C ASP A 51 -6.64 8.87 4.08
N LEU A 52 -5.95 9.55 3.16
CA LEU A 52 -4.72 10.28 3.47
C LEU A 52 -4.99 11.79 3.57
N PRO A 53 -4.27 12.53 4.42
CA PRO A 53 -4.45 13.97 4.59
C PRO A 53 -3.73 14.79 3.49
N ILE A 54 -3.65 14.27 2.26
CA ILE A 54 -2.97 14.90 1.12
C ILE A 54 -3.86 14.86 -0.12
N LYS A 55 -3.66 15.79 -1.06
CA LYS A 55 -4.38 15.79 -2.34
C LYS A 55 -3.91 14.63 -3.23
N TYR A 56 -4.84 14.06 -3.99
CA TYR A 56 -4.50 13.11 -5.05
C TYR A 56 -3.77 13.85 -6.19
N ASP A 57 -2.72 13.23 -6.70
CA ASP A 57 -1.98 13.69 -7.88
C ASP A 57 -2.04 12.59 -8.95
N PRO A 58 -2.56 12.88 -10.17
CA PRO A 58 -2.61 11.89 -11.26
C PRO A 58 -1.24 11.38 -11.73
N SER A 59 -0.14 12.02 -11.35
CA SER A 59 1.22 11.55 -11.62
C SER A 59 1.70 10.47 -10.66
N TYR A 60 0.96 10.20 -9.57
CA TYR A 60 1.26 9.08 -8.70
C TYR A 60 1.11 7.74 -9.44
N PRO A 61 1.92 6.73 -9.07
CA PRO A 61 1.71 5.40 -9.60
C PRO A 61 0.33 4.88 -9.20
N ALA A 62 -0.31 4.12 -10.08
CA ALA A 62 -1.63 3.54 -9.82
C ALA A 62 -1.61 2.58 -8.62
N SER A 63 -0.50 1.88 -8.41
CA SER A 63 -0.28 1.05 -7.23
C SER A 63 1.20 0.90 -6.90
N LEU A 64 1.45 0.51 -5.66
CA LEU A 64 2.74 0.13 -5.12
C LEU A 64 2.64 -1.28 -4.55
N VAL A 65 3.73 -2.04 -4.63
CA VAL A 65 3.86 -3.31 -3.91
C VAL A 65 4.95 -3.21 -2.87
N VAL A 66 4.77 -3.93 -1.77
CA VAL A 66 5.80 -4.13 -0.75
C VAL A 66 6.15 -5.60 -0.71
N TYR A 67 7.43 -5.88 -0.96
CA TYR A 67 7.99 -7.22 -0.94
C TYR A 67 8.94 -7.38 0.24
N ASP A 68 8.79 -8.47 0.96
CA ASP A 68 9.66 -8.89 2.05
C ASP A 68 10.37 -10.20 1.65
N ASP A 69 11.69 -10.16 1.49
CA ASP A 69 12.50 -11.34 1.16
C ASP A 69 12.95 -12.14 2.40
N GLY A 70 12.53 -11.70 3.60
CA GLY A 70 12.93 -12.23 4.90
C GLY A 70 14.14 -11.53 5.52
N VAL A 71 14.83 -10.67 4.77
CA VAL A 71 15.99 -9.87 5.21
C VAL A 71 15.74 -8.38 4.99
N ASN A 72 15.24 -8.01 3.81
CA ASN A 72 14.96 -6.65 3.39
C ASN A 72 13.50 -6.52 2.98
N GLN A 73 12.94 -5.35 3.27
CA GLN A 73 11.62 -4.96 2.80
C GLN A 73 11.76 -3.84 1.78
N THR A 74 11.09 -3.98 0.64
CA THR A 74 11.23 -3.07 -0.50
C THR A 74 9.87 -2.61 -0.99
N VAL A 75 9.69 -1.29 -1.10
CA VAL A 75 8.58 -0.67 -1.83
C VAL A 75 8.99 -0.50 -3.29
N MET A 76 8.18 -1.00 -4.22
CA MET A 76 8.46 -0.91 -5.66
C MET A 76 7.17 -0.83 -6.48
N LEU A 77 7.31 -0.53 -7.77
CA LEU A 77 6.22 -0.61 -8.72
C LEU A 77 5.91 -2.08 -9.04
N PRO A 78 4.65 -2.44 -9.35
CA PRO A 78 4.31 -3.78 -9.80
C PRO A 78 5.14 -4.26 -11.00
N SER A 79 5.53 -3.34 -11.90
CA SER A 79 6.37 -3.64 -13.07
C SER A 79 7.83 -3.95 -12.75
N GLU A 80 8.28 -3.67 -11.52
CA GLU A 80 9.65 -3.94 -11.06
C GLU A 80 9.77 -5.31 -10.38
N VAL A 81 8.64 -5.98 -10.14
CA VAL A 81 8.60 -7.38 -9.67
C VAL A 81 9.09 -8.28 -10.80
N LYS A 82 10.22 -8.95 -10.59
CA LYS A 82 10.82 -9.91 -11.53
C LYS A 82 10.36 -11.34 -11.27
#